data_AF-A0A8H4KZN2-F1
#
_entry.id   AF-A0A8H4KZN2-F1
#
_cell.length_a   1.000
_cell.length_b   1.000
_cell.length_c   1.000
_cell.angle_alpha   90.00
_cell.angle_beta   90.00
_cell.angle_gamma   90.00
#
_symmetry.space_group_name_H-M   'P 1'
#
loop_
_entity.id
_entity.type
_entity.pdbx_description
1 polymer ?
#
loop_
_entity_poly.entity_id
_entity_poly.type
_entity_poly.pdbx_seq_one_letter_code
_entity_poly.pdbx_strand_id
1 'polypeptide(L)'
;MDSIISPRKVADSLSVEKLRELVRASPNHFTKNGRTFACHGFGYPKDSPVLFIKHGVHIFKPTDEEARNQRWAREALQKLPPSEREGIHIPEIYRVVSTETSTIIIMEFVPGKTLEYFLENPEYTDRLDRYFGKIERALKLFLSFPVPEDASPGPCGGGVIRSPLFKDYESTIEYPTVELLEMHLNKIATWFSKDADRLVLERKLHFVFSDLYEGNFMFTENEDLYVIDFEQANFLPLSFMTYAMIQHHDVCSLKDRFSLPENNLEIMRRVCQLDESLCKW
;
A
#
# COMPACT_ATOMS: atom_id res chain seq x y z
N MET A 1 0.46 16.33 36.97
CA MET A 1 0.95 16.40 35.57
C MET A 1 1.37 14.99 35.21
N ASP A 2 0.46 14.21 34.64
CA ASP A 2 0.81 12.88 34.16
C ASP A 2 1.82 13.04 33.04
N SER A 3 3.00 12.44 33.19
CA SER A 3 4.00 12.46 32.12
C SER A 3 3.40 11.74 30.93
N ILE A 4 3.11 12.45 29.85
CA ILE A 4 2.67 11.84 28.59
C ILE A 4 3.80 10.89 28.17
N ILE A 5 3.56 9.59 28.31
CA ILE A 5 4.52 8.57 27.91
C ILE A 5 4.57 8.64 26.38
N SER A 6 5.75 8.94 25.84
CA SER A 6 5.97 8.97 24.38
C SER A 6 5.51 7.65 23.75
N PRO A 7 4.79 7.66 22.61
CA PRO A 7 4.37 6.45 21.91
C PRO A 7 5.52 5.45 21.69
N ARG A 8 6.71 5.96 21.32
CA ARG A 8 7.90 5.12 21.14
C ARG A 8 8.30 4.38 22.42
N LYS A 9 8.24 5.05 23.59
CA LYS A 9 8.48 4.38 24.89
C LYS A 9 7.45 3.30 25.18
N VAL A 10 6.19 3.50 24.80
CA VAL A 10 5.16 2.46 24.94
C VAL A 10 5.49 1.28 24.03
N ALA A 11 5.81 1.53 22.76
CA ALA A 11 6.17 0.49 21.78
C ALA A 11 7.40 -0.34 22.23
N ASP A 12 8.41 0.32 22.79
CA ASP A 12 9.63 -0.33 23.28
C ASP A 12 9.41 -1.16 24.56
N SER A 13 8.39 -0.82 25.36
CA SER A 13 8.08 -1.53 26.60
C SER A 13 7.29 -2.83 26.40
N LEU A 14 6.68 -3.04 25.23
CA LEU A 14 5.93 -4.26 24.93
C LEU A 14 6.88 -5.43 24.64
N SER A 15 6.86 -6.49 25.45
CA SER A 15 7.62 -7.71 25.12
C SER A 15 7.04 -8.45 23.90
N VAL A 16 7.82 -9.33 23.28
CA VAL A 16 7.35 -10.15 22.15
C VAL A 16 6.20 -11.06 22.59
N GLU A 17 6.29 -11.64 23.79
CA GLU A 17 5.24 -12.44 24.41
C GLU A 17 3.97 -11.62 24.57
N LYS A 18 4.10 -10.37 25.04
CA LYS A 18 2.94 -9.50 25.21
C LYS A 18 2.28 -9.16 23.88
N LEU A 19 3.06 -8.89 22.84
CA LEU A 19 2.52 -8.65 21.49
C LEU A 19 1.77 -9.87 20.95
N ARG A 20 2.29 -11.08 21.15
CA ARG A 20 1.61 -12.33 20.77
C ARG A 20 0.29 -12.50 21.52
N GLU A 21 0.24 -12.20 22.81
CA GLU A 21 -1.01 -12.21 23.58
C GLU A 21 -2.03 -11.21 23.02
N LEU A 22 -1.60 -9.98 22.75
CA LEU A 22 -2.47 -8.93 22.23
C LEU A 22 -3.02 -9.29 20.85
N VAL A 23 -2.19 -9.81 19.94
CA VAL A 23 -2.63 -10.26 18.61
C VAL A 23 -3.60 -11.44 18.71
N ARG A 24 -3.35 -12.42 19.58
CA ARG A 24 -4.27 -13.56 19.80
C ARG A 24 -5.62 -13.13 20.40
N ALA A 25 -5.63 -12.07 21.20
CA ALA A 25 -6.84 -11.52 21.80
C ALA A 25 -7.59 -10.57 20.86
N SER A 26 -6.96 -10.14 19.76
CA SER A 26 -7.59 -9.29 18.75
C SER A 26 -8.65 -10.08 17.98
N PRO A 27 -9.83 -9.51 17.71
CA PRO A 27 -10.77 -10.14 16.79
C PRO A 27 -10.11 -10.24 15.40
N ASN A 28 -10.15 -11.43 14.80
CA ASN A 28 -9.59 -11.62 13.44
C ASN A 28 -10.51 -11.08 12.34
N HIS A 29 -11.77 -10.82 12.67
CA HIS A 29 -12.78 -10.35 11.74
C HIS A 29 -13.75 -9.39 12.40
N PHE A 30 -14.35 -8.51 11.59
CA PHE A 30 -15.52 -7.74 11.97
C PHE A 30 -16.57 -7.79 10.87
N THR A 31 -17.84 -7.59 11.24
CA THR A 31 -18.96 -7.60 10.30
C THR A 31 -19.48 -6.18 10.11
N LYS A 32 -19.49 -5.71 8.86
CA LYS A 32 -20.07 -4.42 8.45
C LYS A 32 -21.03 -4.69 7.28
N ASN A 33 -22.27 -4.20 7.38
CA ASN A 33 -23.31 -4.37 6.33
C ASN A 33 -23.50 -5.82 5.85
N GLY A 34 -23.42 -6.80 6.77
CA GLY A 34 -23.56 -8.23 6.46
C GLY A 34 -22.36 -8.88 5.77
N ARG A 35 -21.27 -8.13 5.54
CA ARG A 35 -19.99 -8.65 5.01
C ARG A 35 -18.98 -8.77 6.15
N THR A 36 -18.20 -9.85 6.12
CA THR A 36 -17.13 -10.10 7.10
C THR A 36 -15.81 -9.64 6.50
N PHE A 37 -15.12 -8.76 7.20
CA PHE A 37 -13.82 -8.22 6.82
C PHE A 37 -12.76 -8.73 7.79
N ALA A 38 -11.57 -9.04 7.27
CA ALA A 38 -10.43 -9.37 8.11
C ALA A 38 -9.98 -8.12 8.87
N CYS A 39 -9.66 -8.29 10.16
CA CYS A 39 -9.10 -7.22 10.99
C CYS A 39 -7.60 -7.44 11.08
N HIS A 40 -6.83 -6.55 10.46
CA HIS A 40 -5.37 -6.66 10.41
C HIS A 40 -4.66 -5.81 11.46
N GLY A 41 -5.38 -5.20 12.41
CA GLY A 41 -4.74 -4.46 13.48
C GLY A 41 -5.69 -3.74 14.42
N PHE A 42 -5.14 -3.16 15.49
CA PHE A 42 -5.91 -2.49 16.54
C PHE A 42 -5.12 -1.37 17.22
N GLY A 43 -5.86 -0.41 17.78
CA GLY A 43 -5.30 0.65 18.62
C GLY A 43 -4.89 0.14 20.01
N TYR A 44 -3.75 0.61 20.53
CA TYR A 44 -3.24 0.25 21.84
C TYR A 44 -2.67 1.47 22.60
N PRO A 45 -2.94 1.61 23.93
CA PRO A 45 -3.93 0.86 24.70
C PRO A 45 -5.36 1.02 24.19
N LYS A 46 -6.24 0.07 24.47
CA LYS A 46 -7.62 0.03 23.92
C LYS A 46 -8.42 1.31 24.15
N ASP A 47 -8.36 1.85 25.36
CA ASP A 47 -9.22 2.98 25.78
C ASP A 47 -8.60 4.35 25.45
N SER A 48 -7.30 4.40 25.18
CA SER A 48 -6.60 5.61 24.77
C SER A 48 -5.44 5.24 23.85
N PRO A 49 -5.73 4.92 22.57
CA PRO A 49 -4.71 4.42 21.66
C PRO A 49 -3.64 5.47 21.39
N VAL A 50 -2.38 5.06 21.54
CA VAL A 50 -1.20 5.83 21.14
C VAL A 50 -0.34 5.07 20.12
N LEU A 51 -0.62 3.78 19.95
CA LEU A 51 -0.03 2.88 18.97
C LEU A 51 -1.13 2.26 18.11
N PHE A 52 -0.81 1.98 16.86
CA PHE A 52 -1.53 1.01 16.06
C PHE A 52 -0.64 -0.24 15.92
N ILE A 53 -1.20 -1.40 16.27
CA ILE A 53 -0.53 -2.69 16.15
C ILE A 53 -1.17 -3.43 14.98
N LYS A 54 -0.46 -3.47 13.84
CA LYS A 54 -0.84 -4.24 12.65
C LYS A 54 -0.25 -5.64 12.73
N HIS A 55 -1.01 -6.64 12.33
CA HIS A 55 -0.58 -8.03 12.21
C HIS A 55 -1.14 -8.66 10.93
N GLY A 56 -0.24 -9.24 10.13
CA GLY A 56 -0.60 -10.01 8.95
C GLY A 56 -0.91 -11.47 9.28
N VAL A 57 -1.69 -12.13 8.41
CA VAL A 57 -1.96 -13.57 8.46
C VAL A 57 -1.22 -14.27 7.31
N HIS A 58 0.01 -13.86 7.02
CA HIS A 58 0.85 -14.54 6.02
C HIS A 58 1.48 -15.77 6.65
N ILE A 59 0.67 -16.84 6.76
CA ILE A 59 1.02 -18.11 7.45
C ILE A 59 2.29 -18.75 6.84
N PHE A 60 2.56 -18.51 5.56
CA PHE A 60 3.61 -19.22 4.83
C PHE A 60 4.91 -18.41 4.62
N LYS A 61 4.86 -17.08 4.74
CA LYS A 61 6.05 -16.20 4.71
C LYS A 61 5.75 -14.89 5.44
N PRO A 62 6.11 -14.76 6.74
CA PRO A 62 6.11 -13.45 7.38
C PRO A 62 7.17 -12.57 6.70
N THR A 63 6.75 -11.65 5.84
CA THR A 63 7.61 -10.61 5.27
C THR A 63 7.37 -9.28 5.98
N ASP A 64 8.39 -8.43 6.03
CA ASP A 64 8.35 -7.06 6.52
C ASP A 64 8.36 -6.04 5.37
N GLU A 65 7.95 -6.47 4.17
CA GLU A 65 7.93 -5.67 2.94
C GLU A 65 7.11 -4.38 3.11
N GLU A 66 5.91 -4.48 3.68
CA GLU A 66 5.08 -3.31 4.02
C GLU A 66 5.85 -2.32 4.90
N ALA A 67 6.52 -2.82 5.95
CA ALA A 67 7.26 -1.97 6.86
C ALA A 67 8.47 -1.30 6.19
N ARG A 68 9.15 -2.00 5.27
CA ARG A 68 10.24 -1.41 4.48
C ARG A 68 9.72 -0.32 3.55
N ASN A 69 8.63 -0.58 2.83
CA ASN A 69 7.98 0.38 1.95
C ASN A 69 7.55 1.65 2.70
N GLN A 70 6.84 1.49 3.82
CA GLN A 70 6.35 2.61 4.62
C GLN A 70 7.49 3.45 5.20
N ARG A 71 8.56 2.81 5.73
CA ARG A 71 9.75 3.53 6.21
C ARG A 71 10.41 4.31 5.10
N TRP A 72 10.67 3.66 3.96
CA TRP A 72 11.31 4.30 2.82
C TRP A 72 10.49 5.50 2.32
N ALA A 73 9.17 5.34 2.16
CA ALA A 73 8.28 6.41 1.73
C ALA A 73 8.24 7.58 2.72
N ARG A 74 8.19 7.30 4.03
CA ARG A 74 8.24 8.33 5.08
C ARG A 74 9.56 9.08 5.04
N GLU A 75 10.68 8.38 4.92
CA GLU A 75 12.01 8.99 4.82
C GLU A 75 12.16 9.83 3.54
N ALA A 76 11.68 9.34 2.39
CA ALA A 76 11.67 10.08 1.14
C ALA A 76 10.82 11.37 1.25
N LEU A 77 9.63 11.26 1.85
CA LEU A 77 8.76 12.40 2.11
C LEU A 77 9.44 13.42 3.04
N GLN A 78 10.10 12.97 4.10
CA GLN A 78 10.78 13.87 5.07
C GLN A 78 11.96 14.64 4.48
N LYS A 79 12.57 14.13 3.39
CA LYS A 79 13.64 14.83 2.67
C LYS A 79 13.14 15.99 1.80
N LEU A 80 11.84 16.04 1.51
CA LEU A 80 11.25 17.15 0.76
C LEU A 80 11.10 18.42 1.63
N PRO A 81 11.13 19.62 1.01
CA PRO A 81 10.83 20.87 1.69
C PRO A 81 9.48 20.80 2.43
N PRO A 82 9.37 21.36 3.67
CA PRO A 82 8.13 21.31 4.43
C PRO A 82 6.89 21.82 3.68
N SER A 83 7.05 22.83 2.83
CA SER A 83 5.98 23.39 2.00
C SER A 83 5.46 22.42 0.93
N GLU A 84 6.28 21.50 0.43
CA GLU A 84 5.86 20.54 -0.61
C GLU A 84 5.06 19.37 -0.01
N ARG A 85 5.32 19.03 1.24
CA ARG A 85 4.67 17.93 1.97
C ARG A 85 3.64 18.39 3.00
N GLU A 86 3.26 19.66 2.98
CA GLU A 86 2.33 20.23 3.96
C GLU A 86 1.01 19.45 4.00
N GLY A 87 0.58 19.06 5.20
CA GLY A 87 -0.64 18.29 5.43
C GLY A 87 -0.68 16.89 4.80
N ILE A 88 0.48 16.33 4.42
CA ILE A 88 0.64 14.95 3.95
C ILE A 88 1.63 14.23 4.86
N HIS A 89 1.20 13.08 5.39
CA HIS A 89 1.91 12.32 6.39
C HIS A 89 1.83 10.81 6.07
N ILE A 90 2.78 10.08 6.65
CA ILE A 90 2.84 8.61 6.64
C ILE A 90 3.14 8.21 8.09
N PRO A 91 2.38 7.28 8.72
CA PRO A 91 2.61 6.92 10.12
C PRO A 91 4.04 6.47 10.38
N GLU A 92 4.61 6.87 11.52
CA GLU A 92 5.93 6.36 11.92
C GLU A 92 5.86 4.90 12.37
N ILE A 93 6.74 4.05 11.83
CA ILE A 93 6.96 2.71 12.37
C ILE A 93 7.93 2.80 13.54
N TYR A 94 7.45 2.44 14.73
CA TYR A 94 8.29 2.39 15.93
C TYR A 94 9.07 1.09 16.01
N ARG A 95 8.44 -0.05 15.70
CA ARG A 95 9.04 -1.37 15.84
C ARG A 95 8.39 -2.40 14.93
N VAL A 96 9.19 -3.33 14.43
CA VAL A 96 8.71 -4.52 13.69
C VAL A 96 9.18 -5.76 14.43
N VAL A 97 8.30 -6.74 14.58
CA VAL A 97 8.58 -8.01 15.24
C VAL A 97 8.16 -9.14 14.31
N SER A 98 9.14 -9.88 13.80
CA SER A 98 8.88 -11.11 13.07
C SER A 98 8.73 -12.27 14.05
N THR A 99 7.68 -13.05 13.87
CA THR A 99 7.43 -14.31 14.57
C THR A 99 7.47 -15.47 13.57
N GLU A 100 7.41 -16.70 14.05
CA GLU A 100 7.38 -17.89 13.17
C GLU A 100 6.19 -17.87 12.20
N THR A 101 5.08 -17.22 12.57
CA THR A 101 3.81 -17.31 11.83
C THR A 101 3.28 -15.96 11.33
N SER A 102 3.90 -14.85 11.71
CA SER A 102 3.43 -13.51 11.34
C SER A 102 4.46 -12.41 11.57
N THR A 103 4.33 -11.32 10.83
CA THR A 103 4.98 -10.04 11.11
C THR A 103 4.01 -9.13 11.87
N ILE A 104 4.50 -8.52 12.95
CA ILE A 104 3.77 -7.51 13.73
C ILE A 104 4.46 -6.16 13.51
N ILE A 105 3.69 -5.16 13.08
CA ILE A 105 4.15 -3.79 12.87
C ILE A 105 3.53 -2.92 13.96
N ILE A 106 4.36 -2.24 14.74
CA ILE A 106 3.94 -1.27 15.75
C ILE A 106 4.25 0.11 15.19
N MET A 107 3.21 0.92 15.01
CA MET A 107 3.32 2.23 14.40
C MET A 107 2.49 3.28 15.12
N GLU A 108 2.67 4.53 14.71
CA GLU A 108 1.87 5.67 15.12
C GLU A 108 0.37 5.39 14.97
N PHE A 109 -0.38 5.62 16.05
CA PHE A 109 -1.83 5.66 15.97
C PHE A 109 -2.27 6.98 15.35
N VAL A 110 -3.02 6.92 14.26
CA VAL A 110 -3.58 8.11 13.62
C VAL A 110 -5.03 8.29 14.08
N PRO A 111 -5.34 9.34 14.87
CA PRO A 111 -6.71 9.66 15.23
C PRO A 111 -7.40 10.36 14.04
N GLY A 112 -8.06 9.58 13.19
CA GLY A 112 -8.71 10.10 11.99
C GLY A 112 -9.81 9.19 11.45
N LYS A 113 -10.42 9.65 10.35
CA LYS A 113 -11.45 8.93 9.58
C LYS A 113 -10.92 8.66 8.19
N THR A 114 -11.23 7.49 7.63
CA THR A 114 -10.82 7.12 6.28
C THR A 114 -11.65 7.86 5.22
N LEU A 115 -11.16 7.94 3.98
CA LEU A 115 -11.96 8.41 2.85
C LEU A 115 -13.22 7.55 2.68
N GLU A 116 -13.12 6.24 2.92
CA GLU A 116 -14.27 5.31 2.91
C GLU A 116 -15.37 5.81 3.85
N TYR A 117 -15.01 6.18 5.08
CA TYR A 117 -15.97 6.76 6.02
C TYR A 117 -16.62 8.01 5.44
N PHE A 118 -15.86 8.94 4.86
CA PHE A 118 -16.45 10.16 4.32
C PHE A 118 -17.37 9.93 3.11
N LEU A 119 -17.07 8.95 2.26
CA LEU A 119 -17.91 8.58 1.12
C LEU A 119 -19.24 7.96 1.55
N GLU A 120 -19.24 7.21 2.66
CA GLU A 120 -20.46 6.61 3.23
C GLU A 120 -21.36 7.60 3.98
N ASN A 121 -20.87 8.82 4.26
CA ASN A 121 -21.55 9.80 5.12
C ASN A 121 -21.85 11.10 4.33
N PRO A 122 -23.08 11.26 3.81
CA PRO A 122 -23.45 12.34 2.88
C PRO A 122 -23.19 13.76 3.38
N GLU A 123 -23.16 13.97 4.70
CA GLU A 123 -22.88 15.28 5.32
C GLU A 123 -21.47 15.81 5.05
N TYR A 124 -20.56 15.00 4.48
CA TYR A 124 -19.20 15.39 4.13
C TYR A 124 -18.96 15.56 2.63
N THR A 125 -20.01 15.47 1.80
CA THR A 125 -19.89 15.52 0.33
C THR A 125 -19.19 16.78 -0.17
N ASP A 126 -19.40 17.92 0.49
CA ASP A 126 -18.79 19.21 0.16
C ASP A 126 -17.26 19.24 0.36
N ARG A 127 -16.71 18.28 1.12
CA ARG A 127 -15.26 18.18 1.41
C ARG A 127 -14.51 17.24 0.48
N LEU A 128 -15.21 16.38 -0.26
CA LEU A 128 -14.62 15.27 -0.99
C LEU A 128 -13.60 15.73 -2.03
N ASP A 129 -13.90 16.76 -2.83
CA ASP A 129 -12.96 17.24 -3.86
C ASP A 129 -11.62 17.70 -3.27
N ARG A 130 -11.65 18.33 -2.08
CA ARG A 130 -10.44 18.72 -1.35
C ARG A 130 -9.67 17.49 -0.84
N TYR A 131 -10.35 16.45 -0.38
CA TYR A 131 -9.70 15.20 0.05
C TYR A 131 -9.07 14.48 -1.14
N PHE A 132 -9.78 14.37 -2.27
CA PHE A 132 -9.22 13.86 -3.53
C PHE A 132 -8.02 14.68 -4.00
N GLY A 133 -8.06 16.01 -3.88
CA GLY A 133 -6.92 16.88 -4.19
C GLY A 133 -5.69 16.64 -3.31
N LYS A 134 -5.86 16.33 -2.01
CA LYS A 134 -4.74 15.94 -1.13
C LYS A 134 -4.17 14.56 -1.51
N ILE A 135 -5.04 13.60 -1.85
CA ILE A 135 -4.62 12.25 -2.28
C ILE A 135 -3.87 12.33 -3.61
N GLU A 136 -4.40 13.08 -4.58
CA GLU A 136 -3.73 13.36 -5.85
C GLU A 136 -2.31 13.92 -5.63
N ARG A 137 -2.18 14.91 -4.74
CA ARG A 137 -0.88 15.48 -4.38
C ARG A 137 0.06 14.45 -3.76
N ALA A 138 -0.43 13.64 -2.82
CA ALA A 138 0.39 12.58 -2.19
C ALA A 138 0.89 11.55 -3.21
N LEU A 139 0.02 11.06 -4.09
CA LEU A 139 0.40 10.12 -5.14
C LEU A 139 1.40 10.73 -6.14
N LYS A 140 1.25 12.01 -6.50
CA LYS A 140 2.23 12.72 -7.33
C LYS A 140 3.60 12.83 -6.66
N LEU A 141 3.64 13.05 -5.33
CA LEU A 141 4.90 13.03 -4.57
C LEU A 141 5.53 11.63 -4.57
N PHE A 142 4.75 10.59 -4.37
CA PHE A 142 5.26 9.20 -4.36
C PHE A 142 5.92 8.84 -5.70
N LEU A 143 5.25 9.18 -6.81
CA LEU A 143 5.79 8.96 -8.15
C LEU A 143 7.03 9.82 -8.47
N SER A 144 7.26 10.92 -7.73
CA SER A 144 8.41 11.81 -7.92
C SER A 144 9.60 11.48 -7.03
N PHE A 145 9.45 10.61 -6.02
CA PHE A 145 10.54 10.24 -5.13
C PHE A 145 11.73 9.64 -5.91
N PRO A 146 12.98 9.99 -5.54
CA PRO A 146 14.16 9.42 -6.17
C PRO A 146 14.32 7.95 -5.78
N VAL A 147 14.06 7.06 -6.73
CA VAL A 147 14.27 5.61 -6.57
C VAL A 147 15.78 5.30 -6.59
N PRO A 148 16.29 4.41 -5.72
CA PRO A 148 17.69 3.97 -5.75
C PRO A 148 18.10 3.41 -7.13
N GLU A 149 19.31 3.70 -7.58
CA GLU A 149 19.80 3.27 -8.90
C GLU A 149 19.91 1.74 -9.02
N ASP A 150 20.13 1.05 -7.90
CA ASP A 150 20.23 -0.40 -7.79
C ASP A 150 18.88 -1.08 -7.46
N ALA A 151 17.78 -0.33 -7.45
CA ALA A 151 16.46 -0.89 -7.20
C ALA A 151 16.02 -1.84 -8.33
N SER A 152 15.54 -3.01 -7.94
CA SER A 152 14.85 -3.96 -8.81
C SER A 152 13.32 -3.78 -8.72
N PRO A 153 12.55 -4.26 -9.71
CA PRO A 153 11.10 -4.30 -9.60
C PRO A 153 10.61 -5.06 -8.37
N GLY A 154 9.79 -4.42 -7.54
CA GLY A 154 9.27 -5.02 -6.30
C GLY A 154 9.31 -4.07 -5.09
N PRO A 155 9.06 -4.57 -3.88
CA PRO A 155 9.07 -3.77 -2.67
C PRO A 155 10.49 -3.28 -2.33
N CYS A 156 10.56 -2.26 -1.46
CA CYS A 156 11.82 -1.68 -1.01
C CYS A 156 12.70 -2.77 -0.37
N GLY A 157 13.92 -2.94 -0.86
CA GLY A 157 14.86 -3.96 -0.38
C GLY A 157 14.65 -5.36 -0.97
N GLY A 158 13.85 -5.48 -2.03
CA GLY A 158 13.59 -6.76 -2.70
C GLY A 158 12.42 -7.54 -2.08
N GLY A 159 11.98 -8.57 -2.79
CA GLY A 159 10.75 -9.31 -2.52
C GLY A 159 9.88 -9.46 -3.77
N VAL A 160 8.75 -10.14 -3.62
CA VAL A 160 7.79 -10.33 -4.72
C VAL A 160 6.95 -9.09 -4.93
N ILE A 161 6.57 -8.81 -6.18
CA ILE A 161 5.73 -7.67 -6.50
C ILE A 161 4.32 -7.92 -5.96
N ARG A 162 3.79 -6.97 -5.18
CA ARG A 162 2.35 -6.94 -4.84
C ARG A 162 1.62 -5.90 -5.66
N SER A 163 0.76 -6.31 -6.58
CA SER A 163 0.05 -5.40 -7.48
C SER A 163 -1.24 -6.03 -8.02
N PRO A 164 -2.30 -5.24 -8.29
CA PRO A 164 -3.53 -5.71 -8.90
C PRO A 164 -3.37 -6.38 -10.27
N LEU A 165 -2.21 -6.25 -10.92
CA LEU A 165 -1.92 -6.92 -12.19
C LEU A 165 -1.82 -8.44 -12.06
N PHE A 166 -1.33 -8.92 -10.91
CA PHE A 166 -1.07 -10.33 -10.67
C PHE A 166 -2.26 -10.99 -9.99
N LYS A 167 -2.46 -12.28 -10.26
CA LYS A 167 -3.44 -13.07 -9.51
C LYS A 167 -3.17 -12.98 -8.00
N ASP A 168 -4.24 -12.88 -7.22
CA ASP A 168 -4.20 -12.75 -5.76
C ASP A 168 -3.32 -11.56 -5.29
N TYR A 169 -3.13 -10.57 -6.17
CA TYR A 169 -2.34 -9.37 -5.96
C TYR A 169 -0.84 -9.60 -5.74
N GLU A 170 -0.29 -10.78 -6.04
CA GLU A 170 1.12 -11.11 -5.74
C GLU A 170 1.78 -11.89 -6.89
N SER A 171 2.98 -11.48 -7.30
CA SER A 171 3.78 -12.22 -8.27
C SER A 171 4.39 -13.47 -7.63
N THR A 172 4.52 -14.56 -8.39
CA THR A 172 5.07 -15.82 -7.89
C THR A 172 6.59 -15.82 -7.68
N ILE A 173 7.31 -14.87 -8.28
CA ILE A 173 8.77 -14.77 -8.24
C ILE A 173 9.21 -13.31 -8.12
N GLU A 174 10.42 -13.10 -7.62
CA GLU A 174 11.10 -11.81 -7.69
C GLU A 174 11.68 -11.57 -9.08
N TYR A 175 11.76 -10.31 -9.51
CA TYR A 175 12.34 -9.94 -10.80
C TYR A 175 13.60 -9.11 -10.57
N PRO A 176 14.79 -9.63 -10.93
CA PRO A 176 16.03 -8.86 -10.79
C PRO A 176 16.06 -7.58 -11.63
N THR A 177 15.37 -7.57 -12.79
CA THR A 177 15.37 -6.42 -13.71
C THR A 177 14.01 -6.22 -14.38
N VAL A 178 13.77 -5.01 -14.90
CA VAL A 178 12.56 -4.67 -15.68
C VAL A 178 12.45 -5.54 -16.95
N GLU A 179 13.58 -5.91 -17.57
CA GLU A 179 13.63 -6.77 -18.76
C GLU A 179 13.07 -8.16 -18.47
N LEU A 180 13.41 -8.74 -17.31
CA LEU A 180 12.92 -10.06 -16.93
C LEU A 180 11.42 -10.02 -16.59
N LEU A 181 10.97 -8.95 -15.92
CA LEU A 181 9.55 -8.70 -15.68
C LEU A 181 8.79 -8.57 -17.00
N GLU A 182 9.25 -7.70 -17.91
CA GLU A 182 8.66 -7.51 -19.23
C GLU A 182 8.62 -8.81 -20.05
N MET A 183 9.72 -9.57 -20.07
CA MET A 183 9.79 -10.84 -20.77
C MET A 183 8.76 -11.83 -20.23
N HIS A 184 8.60 -11.91 -18.91
CA HIS A 184 7.62 -12.78 -18.30
C HIS A 184 6.18 -12.36 -18.64
N LEU A 185 5.83 -11.09 -18.44
CA LEU A 185 4.49 -10.59 -18.78
C LEU A 185 4.18 -10.78 -20.26
N ASN A 186 5.17 -10.58 -21.15
CA ASN A 186 5.00 -10.83 -22.58
C ASN A 186 4.85 -12.30 -22.94
N LYS A 187 5.48 -13.22 -22.19
CA LYS A 187 5.26 -14.65 -22.35
C LYS A 187 3.80 -15.02 -22.04
N ILE A 188 3.22 -14.42 -21.00
CA ILE A 188 1.79 -14.59 -20.68
C ILE A 188 0.93 -13.93 -21.77
N ALA A 189 1.24 -12.69 -22.15
CA ALA A 189 0.47 -11.92 -23.13
C ALA A 189 0.38 -12.57 -24.51
N THR A 190 1.37 -13.40 -24.88
CA THR A 190 1.47 -14.09 -26.17
C THR A 190 1.22 -15.60 -26.07
N TRP A 191 0.78 -16.09 -24.92
CA TRP A 191 0.63 -17.53 -24.65
C TRP A 191 -0.30 -18.24 -25.65
N PHE A 192 -1.40 -17.59 -26.01
CA PHE A 192 -2.41 -18.13 -26.94
C PHE A 192 -2.31 -17.59 -28.36
N SER A 193 -1.50 -16.55 -28.60
CA SER A 193 -1.27 -15.97 -29.93
C SER A 193 0.10 -15.31 -29.98
N LYS A 194 0.99 -15.83 -30.84
CA LYS A 194 2.36 -15.31 -31.00
C LYS A 194 2.40 -13.94 -31.68
N ASP A 195 1.37 -13.63 -32.46
CA ASP A 195 1.23 -12.35 -33.19
C ASP A 195 0.55 -11.28 -32.32
N ALA A 196 0.20 -11.59 -31.07
CA ALA A 196 -0.40 -10.63 -30.16
C ALA A 196 0.60 -9.53 -29.77
N ASP A 197 0.09 -8.32 -29.57
CA ASP A 197 0.89 -7.17 -29.15
C ASP A 197 1.64 -7.45 -27.84
N ARG A 198 2.84 -6.87 -27.74
CA ARG A 198 3.76 -7.03 -26.61
C ARG A 198 3.84 -5.75 -25.80
N LEU A 199 3.93 -5.92 -24.49
CA LEU A 199 4.26 -4.87 -23.53
C LEU A 199 5.64 -4.33 -23.82
N VAL A 200 5.76 -3.01 -23.70
CA VAL A 200 7.04 -2.30 -23.64
C VAL A 200 7.02 -1.46 -22.38
N LEU A 201 7.60 -1.98 -21.31
CA LEU A 201 7.68 -1.34 -20.00
C LEU A 201 8.71 -0.20 -20.02
N GLU A 202 8.37 0.84 -19.28
CA GLU A 202 9.27 1.94 -18.99
C GLU A 202 10.45 1.42 -18.16
N ARG A 203 11.68 1.83 -18.50
CA ARG A 203 12.88 1.39 -17.76
C ARG A 203 13.04 2.10 -16.42
N LYS A 204 12.51 3.32 -16.31
CA LYS A 204 12.54 4.08 -15.06
C LYS A 204 11.53 3.51 -14.09
N LEU A 205 12.02 3.16 -12.89
CA LEU A 205 11.17 2.78 -11.77
C LEU A 205 10.67 4.02 -11.02
N HIS A 206 9.46 3.90 -10.48
CA HIS A 206 8.81 4.87 -9.61
C HIS A 206 8.34 4.16 -8.35
N PHE A 207 8.21 4.89 -7.24
CA PHE A 207 7.54 4.35 -6.07
C PHE A 207 6.02 4.40 -6.29
N VAL A 208 5.47 3.28 -6.75
CA VAL A 208 4.07 3.10 -7.11
C VAL A 208 3.32 2.58 -5.89
N PHE A 209 2.35 3.36 -5.41
CA PHE A 209 1.39 2.95 -4.39
C PHE A 209 0.14 2.41 -5.09
N SER A 210 -0.01 1.08 -5.14
CA SER A 210 -1.02 0.42 -5.98
C SER A 210 -2.37 0.17 -5.29
N ASP A 211 -2.39 0.13 -3.96
CA ASP A 211 -3.62 -0.15 -3.19
C ASP A 211 -4.42 1.13 -2.94
N LEU A 212 -5.16 1.54 -3.98
CA LEU A 212 -5.95 2.77 -3.99
C LEU A 212 -7.28 2.66 -3.24
N TYR A 213 -7.45 1.67 -2.37
CA TYR A 213 -8.63 1.55 -1.52
C TYR A 213 -8.82 2.79 -0.63
N GLU A 214 -10.06 3.26 -0.54
CA GLU A 214 -10.44 4.47 0.19
C GLU A 214 -10.13 4.37 1.69
N GLY A 215 -10.09 3.16 2.23
CA GLY A 215 -9.68 2.88 3.61
C GLY A 215 -8.23 3.24 3.92
N ASN A 216 -7.36 3.32 2.89
CA ASN A 216 -5.93 3.58 3.05
C ASN A 216 -5.57 5.07 3.12
N PHE A 217 -6.58 5.96 2.99
CA PHE A 217 -6.41 7.41 3.06
C PHE A 217 -7.16 7.94 4.28
N MET A 218 -6.44 8.31 5.33
CA MET A 218 -7.02 8.77 6.59
C MET A 218 -6.85 10.28 6.77
N PHE A 219 -7.89 10.97 7.19
CA PHE A 219 -7.86 12.39 7.48
C PHE A 219 -8.07 12.65 8.97
N THR A 220 -7.20 13.48 9.55
CA THR A 220 -7.33 13.96 10.93
C THR A 220 -8.41 15.05 11.04
N GLU A 221 -8.70 15.50 12.27
CA GLU A 221 -9.61 16.64 12.50
C GLU A 221 -9.13 17.94 11.84
N ASN A 222 -7.80 18.12 11.71
CA ASN A 222 -7.18 19.23 10.98
C ASN A 222 -7.17 19.02 9.46
N GLU A 223 -7.81 17.94 9.00
CA GLU A 223 -7.88 17.52 7.60
C GLU A 223 -6.54 17.12 6.98
N ASP A 224 -5.50 16.93 7.79
CA ASP A 224 -4.21 16.39 7.32
C ASP A 224 -4.37 14.94 6.87
N LEU A 225 -3.78 14.62 5.72
CA LEU A 225 -3.82 13.29 5.12
C LEU A 225 -2.71 12.42 5.71
N TYR A 226 -3.07 11.24 6.18
CA TYR A 226 -2.19 10.13 6.44
C TYR A 226 -2.47 9.03 5.41
N VAL A 227 -1.46 8.68 4.62
CA VAL A 227 -1.53 7.47 3.77
C VAL A 227 -1.03 6.29 4.59
N ILE A 228 -1.80 5.21 4.61
CA ILE A 228 -1.51 3.98 5.36
C ILE A 228 -1.52 2.78 4.43
N ASP A 229 -1.14 1.61 4.96
CA ASP A 229 -1.15 0.32 4.25
C ASP A 229 -0.27 0.28 2.99
N PHE A 230 1.04 0.09 3.19
CA PHE A 230 2.04 0.09 2.11
C PHE A 230 2.34 -1.33 1.58
N GLU A 231 1.43 -2.29 1.79
CA GLU A 231 1.64 -3.68 1.40
C GLU A 231 1.82 -3.85 -0.11
N GLN A 232 1.06 -3.09 -0.92
CA GLN A 232 1.16 -3.11 -2.40
C GLN A 232 1.99 -1.96 -2.98
N ALA A 233 2.83 -1.32 -2.16
CA ALA A 233 3.77 -0.33 -2.64
C ALA A 233 5.03 -1.01 -3.22
N ASN A 234 5.51 -0.54 -4.37
CA ASN A 234 6.65 -1.16 -5.05
C ASN A 234 7.44 -0.12 -5.87
N PHE A 235 8.69 -0.42 -6.18
CA PHE A 235 9.40 0.19 -7.29
C PHE A 235 8.98 -0.48 -8.59
N LEU A 236 8.20 0.21 -9.42
CA LEU A 236 7.66 -0.34 -10.66
C LEU A 236 7.70 0.67 -11.80
N PRO A 237 7.68 0.21 -13.06
CA PRO A 237 7.39 1.07 -14.21
C PRO A 237 6.07 1.82 -14.06
N LEU A 238 5.99 3.03 -14.61
CA LEU A 238 4.84 3.92 -14.42
C LEU A 238 3.52 3.34 -14.95
N SER A 239 3.57 2.44 -15.94
CA SER A 239 2.41 1.69 -16.44
C SER A 239 1.68 0.87 -15.37
N PHE A 240 2.35 0.45 -14.29
CA PHE A 240 1.70 -0.20 -13.15
C PHE A 240 0.79 0.75 -12.37
N MET A 241 1.16 2.04 -12.27
CA MET A 241 0.28 3.05 -11.70
C MET A 241 -0.96 3.26 -12.59
N THR A 242 -0.79 3.28 -13.92
CA THR A 242 -1.92 3.33 -14.86
C THR A 242 -2.89 2.17 -14.62
N TYR A 243 -2.35 0.97 -14.44
CA TYR A 243 -3.16 -0.22 -14.19
C TYR A 243 -3.86 -0.18 -12.82
N ALA A 244 -3.20 0.31 -11.77
CA ALA A 244 -3.83 0.52 -10.46
C ALA A 244 -4.97 1.55 -10.54
N MET A 245 -4.83 2.59 -11.37
CA MET A 245 -5.82 3.67 -11.55
C MET A 245 -7.06 3.28 -12.39
N ILE A 246 -7.16 2.03 -12.87
CA ILE A 246 -8.37 1.53 -13.56
C ILE A 246 -9.16 0.52 -12.73
N GLN A 247 -8.76 0.31 -11.47
CA GLN A 247 -9.49 -0.56 -10.55
C GLN A 247 -10.79 0.11 -10.09
N HIS A 248 -11.68 -0.66 -9.46
CA HIS A 248 -13.00 -0.20 -9.03
C HIS A 248 -12.97 0.50 -7.67
N HIS A 249 -12.24 1.62 -7.59
CA HIS A 249 -12.12 2.49 -6.42
C HIS A 249 -12.48 3.93 -6.79
N ASP A 250 -13.15 4.66 -5.90
CA ASP A 250 -13.44 6.09 -6.03
C ASP A 250 -12.16 6.91 -6.23
N VAL A 251 -11.05 6.52 -5.60
CA VAL A 251 -9.72 7.16 -5.81
C VAL A 251 -9.23 7.03 -7.25
N CYS A 252 -9.63 5.97 -7.97
CA CYS A 252 -9.27 5.78 -9.37
C CYS A 252 -9.93 6.82 -10.30
N SER A 253 -10.96 7.53 -9.85
CA SER A 253 -11.51 8.68 -10.59
C SER A 253 -10.49 9.81 -10.81
N LEU A 254 -9.40 9.82 -10.04
CA LEU A 254 -8.30 10.76 -10.21
C LEU A 254 -7.45 10.49 -11.46
N LYS A 255 -7.61 9.35 -12.16
CA LYS A 255 -6.77 8.93 -13.28
C LYS A 255 -6.48 10.06 -14.28
N ASP A 256 -7.51 10.79 -14.70
CA ASP A 256 -7.41 11.85 -15.72
C ASP A 256 -6.62 13.08 -15.24
N ARG A 257 -6.34 13.18 -13.93
CA ARG A 257 -5.49 14.23 -13.34
C ARG A 257 -4.00 13.89 -13.36
N PHE A 258 -3.65 12.71 -13.87
CA PHE A 258 -2.28 12.26 -14.06
C PHE A 258 -1.97 12.07 -15.55
N SER A 259 -0.76 12.42 -15.96
CA SER A 259 -0.24 12.12 -17.30
C SER A 259 0.44 10.74 -17.31
N LEU A 260 -0.36 9.67 -17.14
CA LEU A 260 0.15 8.29 -17.09
C LEU A 260 0.20 7.64 -18.48
N PRO A 261 1.16 6.73 -18.72
CA PRO A 261 1.27 6.01 -19.99
C PRO A 261 0.15 4.97 -20.14
N GLU A 262 -0.52 4.95 -21.29
CA GLU A 262 -1.64 4.03 -21.55
C GLU A 262 -1.34 2.95 -22.58
N ASN A 263 -0.19 3.02 -23.25
CA ASN A 263 0.19 2.11 -24.34
C ASN A 263 0.22 0.63 -23.94
N ASN A 264 0.47 0.34 -22.66
CA ASN A 264 0.51 -1.02 -22.13
C ASN A 264 -0.83 -1.51 -21.57
N LEU A 265 -1.81 -0.60 -21.36
CA LEU A 265 -2.98 -0.85 -20.52
C LEU A 265 -3.82 -2.05 -20.98
N GLU A 266 -4.11 -2.12 -22.28
CA GLU A 266 -4.93 -3.18 -22.84
C GLU A 266 -4.22 -4.54 -22.77
N ILE A 267 -2.90 -4.55 -22.99
CA ILE A 267 -2.10 -5.77 -22.90
C ILE A 267 -2.01 -6.24 -21.43
N MET A 268 -1.87 -5.31 -20.48
CA MET A 268 -1.86 -5.62 -19.04
C MET A 268 -3.19 -6.23 -18.58
N ARG A 269 -4.35 -5.72 -19.04
CA ARG A 269 -5.67 -6.33 -18.77
C ARG A 269 -5.73 -7.77 -19.27
N ARG A 270 -5.25 -8.01 -20.50
CA ARG A 270 -5.18 -9.35 -21.06
C ARG A 270 -4.27 -10.26 -20.22
N VAL A 271 -3.10 -9.78 -19.81
CA VAL A 271 -2.18 -10.54 -18.94
C VAL A 271 -2.86 -10.95 -17.64
N CYS A 272 -3.52 -10.02 -16.94
CA CYS A 272 -4.25 -10.30 -15.70
C CYS A 272 -5.30 -11.39 -15.89
N GLN A 273 -6.13 -11.28 -16.94
CA GLN A 273 -7.17 -12.28 -17.25
C GLN A 273 -6.59 -13.65 -17.59
N LEU A 274 -5.48 -13.70 -18.32
CA LEU A 274 -4.84 -14.95 -18.70
C LEU A 274 -4.14 -15.61 -17.52
N ASP A 275 -3.49 -14.83 -16.65
CA ASP A 275 -2.86 -15.31 -15.42
C ASP A 275 -3.88 -16.03 -14.52
N GLU A 276 -5.08 -15.45 -14.34
CA GLU A 276 -6.18 -16.10 -13.63
C GLU A 276 -6.61 -17.43 -14.25
N SER A 277 -6.57 -17.53 -15.58
CA SER A 277 -6.99 -18.73 -16.32
C SER A 277 -5.96 -19.86 -16.28
N LEU A 278 -4.67 -19.52 -16.25
CA LEU A 278 -3.57 -20.48 -16.28
C LEU A 278 -3.39 -21.18 -14.92
N CYS A 279 -3.83 -20.57 -13.83
CA CYS A 279 -3.79 -21.15 -12.48
C CYS A 279 -5.00 -22.06 -12.13
N LYS A 280 -5.87 -22.42 -13.09
CA LYS A 280 -7.04 -23.29 -12.87
C LYS A 280 -6.81 -24.76 -13.27
N TRP A 281 -5.57 -25.18 -13.47
CA TRP A 281 -5.16 -26.54 -13.86
C TRP A 281 -4.08 -27.07 -12.92
#